data_AF-A0A1X0JQQ4-F1
#
_entry.id   AF-A0A1X0JQQ4-F1
#
_cell.length_a   1.000
_cell.length_b   1.000
_cell.length_c   1.000
_cell.angle_alpha   90.00
_cell.angle_beta   90.00
_cell.angle_gamma   90.00
#
_symmetry.space_group_name_H-M   'P 1'
#
loop_
_entity.id
_entity.type
_entity.pdbx_description
1 polymer ?
#
loop_
_entity_poly.entity_id
_entity_poly.type
_entity_poly.pdbx_seq_one_letter_code
_entity_poly.pdbx_strand_id
1 'polypeptide(L)'
;MKLVSKRVAATMAVSFATAAATVALAPPAGADTVAYLVNVHVRPGYNFPNADAAIGYGNTICDRVAGKMSYAQLVDQVKADFRTTDYYQGAYLINQAVNELCPAQIWQLRQSAGGYTLPA
;
A
#
# COMPACT_ATOMS: atom_id res chain seq x y z
N MET A 1 39.31 -1.90 -30.56
CA MET A 1 37.85 -1.73 -30.35
C MET A 1 37.14 -2.96 -29.79
N LYS A 2 37.23 -4.16 -30.40
CA LYS A 2 36.45 -5.36 -30.00
C LYS A 2 36.70 -5.85 -28.55
N LEU A 3 37.92 -5.71 -28.03
CA LEU A 3 38.27 -6.12 -26.66
C LEU A 3 37.68 -5.19 -25.59
N VAL A 4 37.61 -3.88 -25.86
CA VAL A 4 37.01 -2.86 -24.99
C VAL A 4 35.49 -3.09 -24.90
N SER A 5 34.84 -3.37 -26.02
CA SER A 5 33.40 -3.63 -26.08
C SER A 5 32.98 -4.90 -25.31
N LYS A 6 33.77 -5.98 -25.36
CA LYS A 6 33.55 -7.19 -24.55
C LYS A 6 33.71 -6.93 -23.04
N ARG A 7 34.69 -6.12 -22.64
CA ARG A 7 34.90 -5.76 -21.23
C ARG A 7 33.75 -4.89 -20.71
N VAL A 8 33.29 -3.90 -21.47
CA VAL A 8 32.13 -3.06 -21.10
C VAL A 8 30.85 -3.90 -20.96
N ALA A 9 30.60 -4.81 -21.91
CA ALA A 9 29.44 -5.71 -21.83
C ALA A 9 29.49 -6.66 -20.62
N ALA A 10 30.66 -7.20 -20.30
CA ALA A 10 30.85 -8.05 -19.12
C ALA A 10 30.61 -7.28 -17.81
N THR A 11 31.11 -6.04 -17.71
CA THR A 11 30.90 -5.22 -16.50
C THR A 11 29.43 -4.83 -16.32
N MET A 12 28.71 -4.50 -17.40
CA MET A 12 27.26 -4.26 -17.35
C MET A 12 26.48 -5.51 -16.94
N ALA A 13 26.81 -6.67 -17.49
CA ALA A 13 26.12 -7.92 -17.15
C ALA A 13 26.31 -8.29 -15.67
N VAL A 14 27.52 -8.12 -15.13
CA VAL A 14 27.80 -8.38 -13.71
C VAL A 14 27.01 -7.43 -12.83
N SER A 15 27.03 -6.12 -13.11
CA SER A 15 26.31 -5.12 -12.31
C SER A 15 24.78 -5.29 -12.36
N PHE A 16 24.22 -5.69 -13.50
CA PHE A 16 22.80 -6.02 -13.61
C PHE A 16 22.43 -7.29 -12.84
N ALA A 17 23.30 -8.32 -12.88
CA ALA A 17 23.10 -9.55 -12.12
C ALA A 17 23.16 -9.33 -10.61
N THR A 18 24.10 -8.51 -10.10
CA THR A 18 24.13 -8.15 -8.67
C THR A 18 22.90 -7.35 -8.25
N ALA A 19 22.44 -6.39 -9.06
CA ALA A 19 21.23 -5.62 -8.76
C ALA A 19 19.96 -6.48 -8.78
N ALA A 20 19.84 -7.44 -9.70
CA ALA A 20 18.71 -8.36 -9.72
C ALA A 20 18.70 -9.31 -8.51
N ALA A 21 19.88 -9.77 -8.07
CA ALA A 21 20.02 -10.65 -6.92
C ALA A 21 19.64 -9.96 -5.60
N THR A 22 19.94 -8.66 -5.43
CA THR A 22 19.56 -7.95 -4.21
C THR A 22 18.05 -7.74 -4.08
N VAL A 23 17.34 -7.52 -5.18
CA VAL A 23 15.87 -7.41 -5.18
C VAL A 23 15.22 -8.77 -4.88
N ALA A 24 15.78 -9.87 -5.41
CA ALA A 24 15.23 -11.20 -5.21
C ALA A 24 15.38 -11.73 -3.77
N LEU A 25 16.36 -11.24 -3.01
CA LEU A 25 16.64 -11.65 -1.64
C LEU A 25 16.02 -10.74 -0.58
N ALA A 26 15.36 -9.64 -0.98
CA ALA A 26 14.71 -8.77 -0.04
C ALA A 26 13.57 -9.53 0.68
N PRO A 27 13.52 -9.52 2.03
CA PRO A 27 12.40 -10.11 2.74
C PRO A 27 11.10 -9.39 2.35
N PRO A 28 9.96 -10.12 2.29
CA PRO A 28 8.68 -9.48 2.02
C PRO A 28 8.35 -8.48 3.12
N ALA A 29 7.76 -7.34 2.75
CA ALA A 29 7.24 -6.39 3.72
C ALA A 29 6.19 -7.08 4.60
N GLY A 30 6.37 -7.00 5.91
CA GLY A 30 5.41 -7.48 6.91
C GLY A 30 4.50 -6.35 7.39
N ALA A 31 3.50 -6.72 8.20
CA ALA A 31 2.64 -5.73 8.83
C ALA A 31 3.42 -4.90 9.88
N ASP A 32 3.31 -3.58 9.80
CA ASP A 32 3.80 -2.59 10.77
C ASP A 32 2.61 -1.92 11.48
N THR A 33 2.17 -2.53 12.57
CA THR A 33 1.08 -2.01 13.38
C THR A 33 1.42 -0.66 14.03
N VAL A 34 2.69 -0.41 14.34
CA VAL A 34 3.11 0.84 14.99
C VAL A 34 3.02 2.00 14.01
N ALA A 35 3.54 1.82 12.79
CA ALA A 35 3.43 2.81 11.73
C ALA A 35 1.96 3.13 11.40
N TYR A 36 1.12 2.10 11.27
CA TYR A 36 -0.32 2.27 11.07
C TYR A 36 -0.95 3.12 12.18
N LEU A 37 -0.74 2.74 13.45
CA LEU A 37 -1.32 3.42 14.60
C LEU A 37 -0.87 4.87 14.69
N VAL A 38 0.41 5.16 14.45
CA VAL A 38 0.94 6.53 14.40
C VAL A 38 0.19 7.34 13.35
N ASN A 39 0.13 6.86 12.11
CA ASN A 39 -0.46 7.58 10.98
C ASN A 39 -1.96 7.87 11.16
N VAL A 40 -2.72 6.94 11.75
CA VAL A 40 -4.17 7.14 11.96
C VAL A 40 -4.52 7.89 13.25
N HIS A 41 -3.61 7.99 14.23
CA HIS A 41 -3.84 8.78 15.45
C HIS A 41 -3.35 10.23 15.31
N VAL A 42 -2.26 10.47 14.58
CA VAL A 42 -1.77 11.84 14.35
C VAL A 42 -2.62 12.59 13.33
N ARG A 43 -3.33 11.90 12.43
CA ARG A 43 -4.31 12.51 11.53
C ARG A 43 -5.67 12.60 12.24
N PRO A 44 -6.21 13.82 12.46
CA PRO A 44 -7.52 13.96 13.10
C PRO A 44 -8.64 13.41 12.22
N GLY A 45 -9.76 13.02 12.86
CA GLY A 45 -11.02 12.71 12.19
C GLY A 45 -11.51 11.27 12.29
N TYR A 46 -10.65 10.30 12.61
CA TYR A 46 -11.07 8.90 12.75
C TYR A 46 -11.64 8.56 14.14
N ASN A 47 -11.11 9.19 15.19
CA ASN A 47 -11.63 9.06 16.57
C ASN A 47 -11.81 7.61 17.04
N PHE A 48 -10.89 6.71 16.69
CA PHE A 48 -10.93 5.33 17.18
C PHE A 48 -10.87 5.32 18.72
N PRO A 49 -11.68 4.50 19.40
CA PRO A 49 -11.76 4.50 20.87
C PRO A 49 -10.49 3.95 21.54
N ASN A 50 -9.71 3.14 20.83
CA ASN A 50 -8.42 2.60 21.26
C ASN A 50 -7.64 2.01 20.07
N ALA A 51 -6.40 1.57 20.32
CA ALA A 51 -5.52 0.98 19.31
C ALA A 51 -6.12 -0.29 18.66
N ASP A 52 -6.70 -1.18 19.46
CA ASP A 52 -7.28 -2.44 18.95
C ASP A 52 -8.45 -2.17 17.99
N ALA A 53 -9.29 -1.17 18.29
CA ALA A 53 -10.37 -0.77 17.39
C ALA A 53 -9.84 -0.17 16.07
N ALA A 54 -8.76 0.62 16.12
CA ALA A 54 -8.13 1.16 14.92
C ALA A 54 -7.55 0.04 14.05
N ILE A 55 -6.83 -0.91 14.66
CA ILE A 55 -6.24 -2.06 13.97
C ILE A 55 -7.34 -2.96 13.41
N GLY A 56 -8.37 -3.25 14.21
CA GLY A 56 -9.52 -4.03 13.80
C GLY A 56 -10.18 -3.44 12.55
N TYR A 57 -10.44 -2.14 12.55
CA TYR A 57 -10.98 -1.47 11.36
C TYR A 57 -10.01 -1.52 10.16
N GLY A 58 -8.71 -1.30 10.38
CA GLY A 58 -7.69 -1.42 9.34
C GLY A 58 -7.66 -2.82 8.70
N ASN A 59 -7.77 -3.87 9.50
CA ASN A 59 -7.88 -5.25 9.01
C ASN A 59 -9.18 -5.47 8.21
N THR A 60 -10.30 -4.83 8.56
CA THR A 60 -11.52 -4.92 7.73
C THR A 60 -11.32 -4.28 6.34
N ILE A 61 -10.47 -3.25 6.22
CA ILE A 61 -10.07 -2.71 4.91
C ILE A 61 -9.27 -3.76 4.14
N CYS A 62 -8.30 -4.41 4.78
CA CYS A 62 -7.53 -5.50 4.19
C CYS A 62 -8.42 -6.65 3.73
N ASP A 63 -9.43 -7.04 4.49
CA ASP A 63 -10.39 -8.08 4.09
C ASP A 63 -11.20 -7.66 2.86
N ARG A 64 -11.65 -6.40 2.80
CA ARG A 64 -12.36 -5.84 1.63
C ARG A 64 -11.49 -5.86 0.37
N VAL A 65 -10.19 -5.53 0.50
CA VAL A 65 -9.22 -5.58 -0.61
C VAL A 65 -8.94 -7.03 -1.04
N ALA A 66 -8.76 -7.94 -0.08
CA ALA A 66 -8.62 -9.38 -0.35
C ALA A 66 -9.83 -9.95 -1.10
N GLY A 67 -11.02 -9.50 -0.71
CA GLY A 67 -12.30 -9.79 -1.35
C GLY A 67 -12.50 -9.14 -2.72
N LYS A 68 -11.49 -8.42 -3.23
CA LYS A 68 -11.50 -7.74 -4.54
C LYS A 68 -12.59 -6.68 -4.69
N MET A 69 -12.99 -6.03 -3.60
CA MET A 69 -13.85 -4.85 -3.66
C MET A 69 -13.20 -3.77 -4.55
N SER A 70 -13.98 -3.12 -5.42
CA SER A 70 -13.42 -2.06 -6.27
C SER A 70 -12.98 -0.85 -5.42
N TYR A 71 -11.98 -0.10 -5.90
CA TYR A 71 -11.47 1.06 -5.15
C TYR A 71 -12.56 2.11 -4.88
N ALA A 72 -13.44 2.35 -5.86
CA ALA A 72 -14.56 3.29 -5.70
C ALA A 72 -15.50 2.87 -4.56
N GLN A 73 -15.93 1.60 -4.55
CA GLN A 73 -16.79 1.06 -3.49
C GLN A 73 -16.10 1.09 -2.13
N LEU A 74 -14.80 0.79 -2.09
CA LEU A 74 -14.03 0.82 -0.85
C LEU A 74 -13.97 2.24 -0.26
N VAL A 75 -13.70 3.24 -1.09
CA VAL A 75 -13.72 4.66 -0.68
C VAL A 75 -15.10 5.07 -0.17
N ASP A 76 -16.16 4.73 -0.89
CA ASP A 76 -17.53 5.08 -0.49
C ASP A 76 -17.93 4.42 0.83
N GLN A 77 -17.57 3.15 1.02
CA GLN A 77 -17.82 2.44 2.27
C GLN A 77 -17.06 3.08 3.43
N VAL A 78 -15.77 3.38 3.28
CA VAL A 78 -14.99 4.04 4.34
C VAL A 78 -15.57 5.41 4.67
N LYS A 79 -15.96 6.19 3.67
CA LYS A 79 -16.63 7.48 3.89
C LYS A 79 -17.94 7.33 4.67
N ALA A 80 -18.74 6.32 4.33
CA ALA A 80 -19.97 6.00 5.04
C ALA A 80 -19.70 5.60 6.50
N ASP A 81 -18.73 4.73 6.74
CA ASP A 81 -18.33 4.23 8.06
C ASP A 81 -17.92 5.39 8.99
N PHE A 82 -17.21 6.40 8.47
CA PHE A 82 -16.82 7.61 9.22
C PHE A 82 -17.79 8.79 9.11
N ARG A 83 -18.92 8.61 8.42
CA ARG A 83 -19.93 9.66 8.19
C ARG A 83 -19.31 10.96 7.64
N THR A 84 -18.36 10.83 6.72
CA THR A 84 -17.61 11.94 6.13
C THR A 84 -17.85 12.02 4.62
N THR A 85 -17.81 13.22 4.07
CA THR A 85 -17.78 13.44 2.61
C THR A 85 -16.37 13.63 2.08
N ASP A 86 -15.36 13.74 2.97
CA ASP A 86 -13.96 13.95 2.60
C ASP A 86 -13.36 12.68 1.97
N TYR A 87 -13.14 12.76 0.65
CA TYR A 87 -12.47 11.71 -0.12
C TYR A 87 -11.05 11.44 0.40
N TYR A 88 -10.28 12.48 0.70
CA TYR A 88 -8.88 12.35 1.09
C TYR A 88 -8.74 11.71 2.47
N GLN A 89 -9.69 11.95 3.38
CA GLN A 89 -9.76 11.23 4.64
C GLN A 89 -9.97 9.72 4.42
N GLY A 90 -10.91 9.33 3.56
CA GLY A 90 -11.17 7.91 3.27
C GLY A 90 -10.00 7.24 2.54
N ALA A 91 -9.52 7.86 1.46
CA ALA A 91 -8.40 7.37 0.66
C ALA A 91 -7.10 7.25 1.46
N TYR A 92 -6.82 8.21 2.37
CA TYR A 92 -5.65 8.14 3.26
C TYR A 92 -5.73 6.91 4.17
N LEU A 93 -6.88 6.67 4.82
CA LEU A 93 -7.04 5.53 5.72
C LEU A 93 -6.87 4.19 4.99
N ILE A 94 -7.42 4.09 3.77
CA ILE A 94 -7.24 2.90 2.92
C ILE A 94 -5.75 2.68 2.63
N ASN A 95 -5.04 3.74 2.23
CA ASN A 95 -3.62 3.65 1.92
C ASN A 95 -2.78 3.28 3.16
N GLN A 96 -3.11 3.82 4.35
CA GLN A 96 -2.45 3.44 5.59
C GLN A 96 -2.69 1.98 5.95
N ALA A 97 -3.95 1.52 5.90
CA ALA A 97 -4.26 0.12 6.21
C ALA A 97 -3.54 -0.84 5.25
N VAL A 98 -3.54 -0.56 3.95
CA VAL A 98 -2.95 -1.47 2.96
C VAL A 98 -1.43 -1.46 2.97
N ASN A 99 -0.80 -0.29 3.13
CA ASN A 99 0.66 -0.23 3.17
C ASN A 99 1.23 -0.84 4.45
N GLU A 100 0.57 -0.59 5.58
CA GLU A 100 1.12 -0.93 6.88
C GLU A 100 0.59 -2.25 7.43
N LEU A 101 -0.66 -2.67 7.16
CA LEU A 101 -1.22 -3.90 7.75
C LEU A 101 -1.27 -5.08 6.77
N CYS A 102 -1.46 -4.84 5.48
CA CYS A 102 -1.54 -5.90 4.47
C CYS A 102 -0.74 -5.59 3.19
N PRO A 103 0.59 -5.36 3.29
CA PRO A 103 1.42 -4.96 2.16
C PRO A 103 1.42 -5.95 0.99
N ALA A 104 1.16 -7.24 1.24
CA ALA A 104 0.98 -8.25 0.21
C ALA A 104 -0.19 -7.94 -0.76
N GLN A 105 -1.14 -7.09 -0.35
CA GLN A 105 -2.33 -6.72 -1.12
C GLN A 105 -2.20 -5.37 -1.85
N ILE A 106 -1.06 -4.67 -1.74
CA ILE A 106 -0.85 -3.38 -2.42
C ILE A 106 -1.14 -3.47 -3.92
N TRP A 107 -0.70 -4.54 -4.57
CA TRP A 107 -0.93 -4.71 -6.00
C TRP A 107 -2.41 -4.90 -6.32
N GLN A 108 -3.14 -5.67 -5.50
CA GLN A 108 -4.59 -5.86 -5.63
C GLN A 108 -5.34 -4.53 -5.48
N LEU A 109 -4.99 -3.70 -4.50
CA LEU A 109 -5.56 -2.36 -4.34
C LEU A 109 -5.30 -1.50 -5.59
N ARG A 110 -4.06 -1.47 -6.10
CA ARG A 110 -3.69 -0.69 -7.29
C ARG A 110 -4.47 -1.12 -8.54
N GLN A 111 -4.64 -2.43 -8.74
CA GLN A 111 -5.46 -2.94 -9.83
C GLN A 111 -6.93 -2.54 -9.69
N SER A 112 -7.47 -2.57 -8.47
CA SER A 112 -8.86 -2.17 -8.19
C SER A 112 -9.14 -0.69 -8.45
N ALA A 113 -8.09 0.14 -8.52
CA ALA A 113 -8.15 1.57 -8.81
C ALA A 113 -7.87 1.90 -10.29
N GLY A 114 -7.72 0.89 -11.16
CA GLY A 114 -7.48 1.10 -12.59
C GLY A 114 -8.60 1.92 -13.24
N GLY A 115 -8.26 3.06 -13.82
CA GLY A 115 -9.23 3.99 -14.43
C GLY A 115 -10.06 4.79 -13.43
N TYR A 116 -9.79 4.69 -12.12
CA TYR A 116 -10.44 5.52 -11.11
C TYR A 116 -10.01 6.98 -11.25
N THR A 117 -10.98 7.88 -11.33
CA THR A 117 -10.77 9.33 -11.36
C THR A 117 -11.08 9.93 -10.00
N LEU A 118 -10.19 10.78 -9.50
CA LEU A 118 -10.43 11.51 -8.26
C LEU A 118 -11.67 12.40 -8.37
N PRO A 119 -12.47 12.53 -7.29
CA PRO A 119 -13.53 13.53 -7.25
C PRO A 119 -12.95 14.95 -7.38
N ALA A 120 -13.70 15.83 -8.03
CA ALA A 120 -13.34 17.23 -8.27
C ALA A 120 -13.26 18.06 -6.97
#